data_AF-A0A4Q0AJF5-F1
#
_entry.id   AF-A0A4Q0AJF5-F1
#
_cell.length_a   1.000
_cell.length_b   1.000
_cell.length_c   1.000
_cell.angle_alpha   90.00
_cell.angle_beta   90.00
_cell.angle_gamma   90.00
#
_symmetry.space_group_name_H-M   'P 1'
#
loop_
_entity.id
_entity.type
_entity.pdbx_description
1 polymer ?
#
loop_
_entity_poly.entity_id
_entity_poly.type
_entity_poly.pdbx_seq_one_letter_code
_entity_poly.pdbx_strand_id
1 'polypeptide(L)'
;MVSVAESIVYSWFDRSCIEYRDLFMRLYIAYNAWYRKTTGKDNDFEAIKVLKTRYVLWDEYIEGTSLIGLRKIMIQIVMMTRNTPMPNTSGYWDGVVKDSDDWRGLIHFWYEVRCKLFHGSRYASAYTEEVKLAYESLYVYMQEITARMKLTFHKKDYHRLHELHILVKSHHELQPAFIQERLHLHNKYITSAEIWNVDMMRRNKR
;
A
#
# COMPACT_ATOMS: atom_id res chain seq x y z
N MET A 1 26.33 38.22 -3.77
CA MET A 1 27.06 37.06 -3.22
C MET A 1 26.23 36.50 -2.09
N VAL A 2 25.69 35.28 -2.25
CA VAL A 2 24.98 34.58 -1.16
C VAL A 2 26.04 34.11 -0.17
N SER A 3 25.85 34.39 1.12
CA SER A 3 26.82 34.04 2.16
C SER A 3 26.92 32.51 2.32
N VAL A 4 28.10 32.03 2.75
CA VAL A 4 28.33 30.60 3.01
C VAL A 4 27.30 30.05 4.03
N ALA A 5 26.90 30.85 5.01
CA ALA A 5 25.88 30.48 5.98
C ALA A 5 24.49 30.26 5.35
N GLU A 6 24.08 31.14 4.43
CA GLU A 6 22.82 30.99 3.68
C GLU A 6 22.83 29.71 2.82
N SER A 7 23.96 29.38 2.17
CA SER A 7 24.07 28.14 1.38
C SER A 7 23.96 26.86 2.23
N ILE A 8 24.45 26.90 3.47
CA ILE A 8 24.38 25.78 4.40
C ILE A 8 22.93 25.57 4.86
N VAL A 9 22.23 26.65 5.22
CA VAL A 9 20.81 26.57 5.61
C VAL A 9 19.94 26.00 4.47
N TYR A 10 20.11 26.50 3.25
CA TYR A 10 19.38 25.97 2.09
C TYR A 10 19.68 24.49 1.85
N SER A 11 20.95 24.07 1.95
CA SER A 11 21.33 22.66 1.73
C SER A 11 20.76 21.73 2.80
N TRP A 12 20.77 22.13 4.07
CA TRP A 12 20.20 21.31 5.15
C TRP A 12 18.67 21.28 5.10
N PHE A 13 18.03 22.40 4.76
CA PHE A 13 16.59 22.46 4.57
C PHE A 13 16.15 21.55 3.41
N ASP A 14 16.80 21.66 2.25
CA ASP A 14 16.50 20.83 1.08
C ASP A 14 16.69 19.32 1.37
N ARG A 15 17.75 18.96 2.10
CA ARG A 15 17.99 17.56 2.54
C ARG A 15 17.01 17.07 3.62
N SER A 16 16.34 17.97 4.32
CA SER A 16 15.32 17.61 5.31
C SER A 16 13.96 17.31 4.67
N CYS A 17 13.77 17.69 3.41
CA CYS A 17 12.54 17.42 2.67
C CYS A 17 12.38 15.91 2.40
N ILE A 18 11.18 15.39 2.68
CA ILE A 18 10.86 13.98 2.47
C ILE A 18 10.58 13.73 1.00
N GLU A 19 11.40 12.92 0.33
CA GLU A 19 11.16 12.52 -1.05
C GLU A 19 10.02 11.48 -1.14
N TYR A 20 8.78 11.98 -1.23
CA TYR A 20 7.58 11.14 -1.28
C TYR A 20 7.50 10.24 -2.50
N ARG A 21 8.16 10.59 -3.61
CA ARG A 21 8.20 9.78 -4.84
C ARG A 21 8.69 8.36 -4.56
N ASP A 22 9.88 8.23 -3.99
CA ASP A 22 10.50 6.92 -3.75
C ASP A 22 9.74 6.13 -2.69
N LEU A 23 9.27 6.81 -1.65
CA LEU A 23 8.46 6.22 -0.60
C LEU A 23 7.13 5.68 -1.15
N PHE A 24 6.44 6.45 -1.97
CA PHE A 24 5.21 6.03 -2.65
C PHE A 24 5.47 4.84 -3.56
N MET A 25 6.52 4.88 -4.39
CA MET A 25 6.81 3.78 -5.31
C MET A 25 7.12 2.47 -4.59
N ARG A 26 7.92 2.51 -3.51
CA ARG A 26 8.18 1.32 -2.68
C ARG A 26 6.90 0.76 -2.06
N LEU A 27 6.05 1.65 -1.57
CA LEU A 27 4.77 1.27 -0.97
C LEU A 27 3.80 0.70 -2.01
N TYR A 28 3.74 1.29 -3.20
CA TYR A 28 2.91 0.82 -4.31
C TYR A 28 3.38 -0.57 -4.79
N ILE A 29 4.69 -0.85 -4.79
CA ILE A 29 5.20 -2.20 -5.09
C ILE A 29 4.66 -3.22 -4.08
N ALA A 30 4.65 -2.91 -2.78
CA ALA A 30 4.09 -3.79 -1.76
C ALA A 30 2.58 -3.98 -1.95
N TYR A 31 1.84 -2.90 -2.23
CA TYR A 31 0.42 -2.94 -2.57
C TYR A 31 0.15 -3.80 -3.81
N ASN A 32 0.97 -3.68 -4.86
CA ASN A 32 0.88 -4.46 -6.09
C ASN A 32 1.10 -5.96 -5.85
N ALA A 33 2.14 -6.32 -5.10
CA ALA A 33 2.37 -7.69 -4.71
C ALA A 33 1.16 -8.28 -3.95
N TRP A 34 0.59 -7.51 -3.02
CA TRP A 34 -0.61 -7.92 -2.30
C TRP A 34 -1.82 -8.08 -3.22
N TYR A 35 -2.21 -7.05 -3.98
CA TYR A 35 -3.44 -7.13 -4.76
C TYR A 35 -3.38 -8.15 -5.89
N ARG A 36 -2.21 -8.40 -6.51
CA ARG A 36 -2.09 -9.45 -7.53
C ARG A 36 -2.38 -10.81 -6.93
N LYS A 37 -1.84 -11.07 -5.74
CA LYS A 37 -2.06 -12.32 -5.02
C LYS A 37 -3.53 -12.49 -4.62
N THR A 38 -4.17 -11.42 -4.16
CA THR A 38 -5.56 -11.42 -3.71
C THR A 38 -6.56 -11.51 -4.86
N THR A 39 -6.28 -10.88 -5.99
CA THR A 39 -7.18 -10.82 -7.16
C THR A 39 -6.93 -11.95 -8.16
N GLY A 40 -5.75 -12.56 -8.14
CA GLY A 40 -5.29 -13.54 -9.13
C GLY A 40 -5.13 -12.96 -10.53
N LYS A 41 -4.98 -11.63 -10.66
CA LYS A 41 -4.83 -10.92 -11.94
C LYS A 41 -3.42 -10.35 -12.08
N ASP A 42 -2.80 -10.61 -13.23
CA ASP A 42 -1.48 -10.07 -13.56
C ASP A 42 -1.54 -8.67 -14.20
N ASN A 43 -2.72 -8.31 -14.73
CA ASN A 43 -3.00 -7.01 -15.31
C ASN A 43 -3.59 -6.07 -14.25
N ASP A 44 -2.97 -4.90 -14.07
CA ASP A 44 -3.36 -3.94 -13.05
C ASP A 44 -4.80 -3.40 -13.24
N PHE A 45 -5.25 -3.21 -14.48
CA PHE A 45 -6.62 -2.75 -14.76
C PHE A 45 -7.66 -3.77 -14.31
N GLU A 46 -7.45 -5.05 -14.66
CA GLU A 46 -8.31 -6.14 -14.21
C GLU A 46 -8.25 -6.34 -12.69
N ALA A 47 -7.06 -6.22 -12.09
CA ALA A 47 -6.89 -6.27 -10.65
C ALA A 47 -7.67 -5.15 -9.93
N ILE A 48 -7.61 -3.92 -10.44
CA ILE A 48 -8.35 -2.76 -9.90
C ILE A 48 -9.86 -2.98 -9.99
N LYS A 49 -10.38 -3.52 -11.10
CA LYS A 49 -11.80 -3.87 -11.21
C LYS A 49 -12.22 -4.85 -10.11
N VAL A 50 -11.41 -5.87 -9.86
CA VAL A 50 -11.69 -6.86 -8.79
C VAL A 50 -11.56 -6.22 -7.41
N LEU A 51 -10.54 -5.40 -7.14
CA LEU A 51 -10.40 -4.69 -5.87
C LEU A 51 -11.63 -3.83 -5.54
N LYS A 52 -12.23 -3.22 -6.56
CA LYS A 52 -13.44 -2.39 -6.42
C LYS A 52 -14.71 -3.15 -6.06
N THR A 53 -14.68 -4.48 -6.04
CA THR A 53 -15.77 -5.33 -5.54
C THR A 53 -15.51 -5.81 -4.10
N ARG A 54 -14.35 -5.50 -3.52
CA ARG A 54 -13.96 -5.94 -2.18
C ARG A 54 -14.20 -4.83 -1.17
N TYR A 55 -15.30 -4.91 -0.43
CA TYR A 55 -15.87 -3.77 0.29
C TYR A 55 -15.81 -3.85 1.83
N VAL A 56 -15.53 -5.01 2.43
CA VAL A 56 -15.68 -5.18 3.90
C VAL A 56 -14.80 -4.22 4.70
N LEU A 57 -13.51 -4.09 4.37
CA LEU A 57 -12.62 -3.12 5.01
C LEU A 57 -13.11 -1.67 4.85
N TRP A 58 -13.75 -1.36 3.72
CA TRP A 58 -14.27 -0.04 3.41
C TRP A 58 -15.57 0.26 4.16
N ASP A 59 -16.44 -0.74 4.36
CA ASP A 59 -17.60 -0.62 5.26
C ASP A 59 -17.13 -0.25 6.67
N GLU A 60 -16.14 -0.95 7.19
CA GLU A 60 -15.55 -0.66 8.51
C GLU A 60 -14.91 0.74 8.57
N TYR A 61 -14.39 1.26 7.46
CA TYR A 61 -13.86 2.62 7.37
C TYR A 61 -14.98 3.67 7.41
N ILE A 62 -16.08 3.42 6.71
CA ILE A 62 -17.27 4.28 6.74
C ILE A 62 -17.84 4.31 8.17
N GLU A 63 -17.87 3.16 8.85
CA GLU A 63 -18.25 3.03 10.27
C GLU A 63 -17.22 3.63 11.25
N GLY A 64 -16.02 4.00 10.77
CA GLY A 64 -14.96 4.60 11.59
C GLY A 64 -14.19 3.62 12.48
N THR A 65 -14.26 2.32 12.19
CA THR A 65 -13.62 1.25 12.99
C THR A 65 -12.30 0.73 12.37
N SER A 66 -12.01 1.09 11.12
CA SER A 66 -10.77 0.76 10.40
C SER A 66 -10.16 2.01 9.73
N LEU A 67 -8.93 1.89 9.21
CA LEU A 67 -8.28 2.94 8.41
C LEU A 67 -8.22 4.30 9.13
N ILE A 68 -7.89 4.26 10.44
CA ILE A 68 -7.87 5.44 11.31
C ILE A 68 -6.96 6.52 10.72
N GLY A 69 -7.50 7.72 10.56
CA GLY A 69 -6.80 8.87 9.98
C GLY A 69 -7.00 9.06 8.48
N LEU A 70 -7.45 8.05 7.74
CA LEU A 70 -7.63 8.13 6.28
C LEU A 70 -8.62 9.23 5.88
N ARG A 71 -9.69 9.43 6.64
CA ARG A 71 -10.75 10.42 6.33
C ARG A 71 -10.21 11.84 6.13
N LYS A 72 -9.22 12.25 6.94
CA LYS A 72 -8.59 13.59 6.81
C LYS A 72 -7.79 13.72 5.51
N ILE A 73 -7.14 12.65 5.08
CA ILE A 73 -6.37 12.61 3.84
C ILE A 73 -7.34 12.58 2.64
N MET A 74 -8.41 11.79 2.73
CA MET A 74 -9.46 11.72 1.72
C MET A 74 -10.10 13.08 1.45
N ILE A 75 -10.39 13.87 2.48
CA ILE A 75 -10.92 15.23 2.30
C ILE A 75 -9.95 16.10 1.47
N GLN A 76 -8.64 16.02 1.73
CA GLN A 76 -7.63 16.76 0.97
C GLN A 76 -7.55 16.27 -0.48
N ILE A 77 -7.61 14.96 -0.72
CA ILE A 77 -7.65 14.37 -2.07
C ILE A 77 -8.90 14.85 -2.83
N VAL A 78 -10.07 14.86 -2.19
CA VAL A 78 -11.32 15.34 -2.79
C VAL A 78 -11.20 16.81 -3.18
N MET A 79 -10.70 17.66 -2.28
CA MET A 79 -10.50 19.08 -2.57
C MET A 79 -9.53 19.29 -3.73
N MET A 80 -8.38 18.60 -3.71
CA MET A 80 -7.37 18.70 -4.75
C MET A 80 -7.91 18.23 -6.11
N THR A 81 -8.53 17.05 -6.17
CA THR A 81 -9.00 16.46 -7.45
C THR A 81 -10.23 17.15 -8.02
N ARG A 82 -11.07 17.79 -7.19
CA ARG A 82 -12.15 18.66 -7.69
C ARG A 82 -11.63 19.95 -8.30
N ASN A 83 -10.59 20.54 -7.70
CA ASN A 83 -9.98 21.78 -8.22
C ASN A 83 -9.10 21.52 -9.45
N THR A 84 -8.43 20.37 -9.47
CA THR A 84 -7.53 19.97 -10.56
C THR A 84 -7.68 18.47 -10.79
N PRO A 85 -8.64 18.06 -11.65
CA PRO A 85 -8.85 16.66 -11.97
C PRO A 85 -7.56 16.00 -12.47
N MET A 86 -7.36 14.75 -12.05
CA MET A 86 -6.22 13.97 -12.50
C MET A 86 -6.35 13.72 -14.02
N PRO A 87 -5.30 13.99 -14.82
CA PRO A 87 -5.24 13.60 -16.22
C PRO A 87 -5.51 12.10 -16.33
N ASN A 88 -6.59 11.76 -17.01
CA ASN A 88 -7.06 10.40 -17.15
C ASN A 88 -6.21 9.67 -18.21
N THR A 89 -5.30 8.79 -17.78
CA THR A 89 -4.51 7.98 -18.73
C THR A 89 -5.31 6.82 -19.32
N SER A 90 -6.40 6.42 -18.68
CA SER A 90 -7.10 5.16 -18.96
C SER A 90 -8.48 5.32 -19.63
N GLY A 91 -9.09 6.51 -19.62
CA GLY A 91 -10.42 6.77 -20.17
C GLY A 91 -11.60 6.41 -19.24
N TYR A 92 -11.37 5.72 -18.12
CA TYR A 92 -12.44 5.12 -17.29
C TYR A 92 -12.77 5.88 -16.00
N TRP A 93 -11.97 6.87 -15.62
CA TRP A 93 -12.17 7.67 -14.42
C TRP A 93 -12.05 9.15 -14.78
N ASP A 94 -12.99 9.99 -14.31
CA ASP A 94 -13.03 11.42 -14.61
C ASP A 94 -11.90 12.22 -13.93
N GLY A 95 -11.01 11.56 -13.20
CA GLY A 95 -9.90 12.18 -12.48
C GLY A 95 -10.29 12.77 -11.14
N VAL A 96 -11.53 12.54 -10.67
CA VAL A 96 -12.08 13.14 -9.46
C VAL A 96 -12.42 12.09 -8.41
N VAL A 97 -11.95 12.28 -7.18
CA VAL A 97 -12.45 11.55 -6.01
C VAL A 97 -13.65 12.31 -5.47
N LYS A 98 -14.82 11.66 -5.44
CA LYS A 98 -16.10 12.37 -5.30
C LYS A 98 -16.30 12.92 -3.90
N ASP A 99 -16.00 12.13 -2.87
CA ASP A 99 -16.19 12.48 -1.46
C ASP A 99 -15.23 11.66 -0.58
N SER A 100 -15.30 11.87 0.74
CA SER A 100 -14.39 11.20 1.67
C SER A 100 -14.59 9.69 1.80
N ASP A 101 -15.72 9.16 1.31
CA ASP A 101 -16.08 7.75 1.35
C ASP A 101 -15.88 7.06 -0.02
N ASP A 102 -15.51 7.81 -1.07
CA ASP A 102 -15.23 7.32 -2.42
C ASP A 102 -13.88 6.58 -2.52
N TRP A 103 -13.80 5.44 -1.84
CA TRP A 103 -12.64 4.55 -1.87
C TRP A 103 -12.36 3.98 -3.29
N ARG A 104 -13.37 3.91 -4.16
CA ARG A 104 -13.19 3.46 -5.55
C ARG A 104 -12.44 4.51 -6.36
N GLY A 105 -12.75 5.78 -6.13
CA GLY A 105 -11.97 6.92 -6.63
C GLY A 105 -10.54 6.90 -6.07
N LEU A 106 -10.38 6.61 -4.77
CA LEU A 106 -9.06 6.51 -4.13
C LEU A 106 -8.14 5.46 -4.79
N ILE A 107 -8.67 4.27 -5.12
CA ILE A 107 -7.89 3.22 -5.81
C ILE A 107 -7.41 3.71 -7.19
N HIS A 108 -8.26 4.42 -7.95
CA HIS A 108 -7.83 5.02 -9.21
C HIS A 108 -6.81 6.13 -9.00
N PHE A 109 -7.00 6.96 -7.97
CA PHE A 109 -6.06 8.01 -7.63
C PHE A 109 -4.64 7.44 -7.43
N TRP A 110 -4.48 6.37 -6.64
CA TRP A 110 -3.19 5.70 -6.49
C TRP A 110 -2.62 5.18 -7.80
N TYR A 111 -3.47 4.57 -8.63
CA TYR A 111 -3.07 4.04 -9.93
C TYR A 111 -2.55 5.15 -10.86
N GLU A 112 -3.29 6.25 -11.01
CA GLU A 112 -2.91 7.36 -11.88
C GLU A 112 -1.64 8.06 -11.39
N VAL A 113 -1.46 8.25 -10.08
CA VAL A 113 -0.21 8.79 -9.52
C VAL A 113 0.97 7.88 -9.88
N ARG A 114 0.82 6.56 -9.74
CA ARG A 114 1.88 5.62 -10.16
C ARG A 114 2.15 5.69 -11.66
N CYS A 115 1.12 5.70 -12.50
CA CYS A 115 1.28 5.78 -13.95
C CYS A 115 2.06 7.04 -14.36
N LYS A 116 1.73 8.20 -13.77
CA LYS A 116 2.47 9.45 -13.99
C LYS A 116 3.95 9.33 -13.62
N LEU A 117 4.25 8.80 -12.44
CA LEU A 117 5.63 8.64 -11.96
C LEU A 117 6.44 7.65 -12.81
N PHE A 118 5.81 6.59 -13.32
CA PHE A 118 6.46 5.55 -14.12
C PHE A 118 6.69 5.97 -15.57
N HIS A 119 5.72 6.64 -16.19
CA HIS A 119 5.81 7.08 -17.59
C HIS A 119 6.55 8.40 -17.78
N GLY A 120 7.05 9.01 -16.70
CA GLY A 120 7.91 10.19 -16.77
C GLY A 120 7.20 11.41 -17.38
N SER A 121 5.88 11.52 -17.21
CA SER A 121 5.18 12.75 -17.59
C SER A 121 5.84 13.92 -16.86
N ARG A 122 6.10 15.03 -17.59
CA ARG A 122 6.91 16.18 -17.18
C ARG A 122 6.47 16.77 -15.83
N TYR A 123 6.89 16.15 -14.74
CA TYR A 123 6.84 16.72 -13.40
C TYR A 123 8.23 17.25 -13.10
N ALA A 124 8.37 18.56 -13.29
CA ALA A 124 9.62 19.29 -13.06
C ALA A 124 10.01 19.39 -11.57
N SER A 125 9.29 18.73 -10.65
CA SER A 125 9.72 18.58 -9.26
C SER A 125 9.21 17.26 -8.68
N ALA A 126 10.05 16.59 -7.89
CA ALA A 126 9.76 15.32 -7.21
C ALA A 126 8.76 15.45 -6.02
N TYR A 127 8.12 16.61 -5.88
CA TYR A 127 7.34 17.04 -4.71
C TYR A 127 6.02 17.67 -5.15
N THR A 128 5.09 16.86 -5.65
CA THR A 128 3.73 17.33 -5.89
C THR A 128 2.80 16.83 -4.80
N GLU A 129 1.82 17.66 -4.42
CA GLU A 129 0.87 17.36 -3.34
C GLU A 129 0.14 16.03 -3.63
N GLU A 130 -0.11 15.70 -4.91
CA GLU A 130 -0.72 14.42 -5.27
C GLU A 130 0.14 13.21 -4.89
N VAL A 131 1.46 13.27 -4.99
CA VAL A 131 2.36 12.16 -4.64
C VAL A 131 2.39 11.97 -3.13
N LYS A 132 2.43 13.07 -2.37
CA LYS A 132 2.34 13.05 -0.92
C LYS A 132 1.02 12.46 -0.46
N LEU A 133 -0.12 12.95 -0.97
CA LEU A 133 -1.43 12.45 -0.59
C LEU A 133 -1.63 10.98 -0.98
N ALA A 134 -1.08 10.55 -2.12
CA ALA A 134 -1.10 9.15 -2.53
C ALA A 134 -0.27 8.26 -1.59
N TYR A 135 0.91 8.73 -1.18
CA TYR A 135 1.71 8.05 -0.16
C TYR A 135 0.96 7.94 1.16
N GLU A 136 0.48 9.04 1.72
CA GLU A 136 -0.15 9.06 3.05
C GLU A 136 -1.41 8.17 3.09
N SER A 137 -2.28 8.27 2.07
CA SER A 137 -3.50 7.46 2.00
C SER A 137 -3.20 5.97 1.80
N LEU A 138 -2.26 5.63 0.91
CA LEU A 138 -1.86 4.24 0.70
C LEU A 138 -1.13 3.69 1.92
N TYR A 139 -0.42 4.53 2.67
CA TYR A 139 0.30 4.13 3.88
C TYR A 139 -0.68 3.70 4.97
N VAL A 140 -1.71 4.50 5.22
CA VAL A 140 -2.80 4.12 6.16
C VAL A 140 -3.46 2.81 5.73
N TYR A 141 -3.71 2.65 4.43
CA TYR A 141 -4.28 1.41 3.89
C TYR A 141 -3.38 0.19 4.14
N MET A 142 -2.10 0.28 3.77
CA MET A 142 -1.17 -0.83 3.91
C MET A 142 -0.82 -1.12 5.38
N GLN A 143 -0.84 -0.13 6.26
CA GLN A 143 -0.75 -0.35 7.71
C GLN A 143 -1.90 -1.23 8.20
N GLU A 144 -3.13 -0.95 7.78
CA GLU A 144 -4.31 -1.72 8.17
C GLU A 144 -4.27 -3.15 7.60
N ILE A 145 -3.93 -3.31 6.31
CA ILE A 145 -3.75 -4.63 5.68
C ILE A 145 -2.70 -5.45 6.43
N THR A 146 -1.50 -4.89 6.64
CA THR A 146 -0.42 -5.62 7.31
C THR A 146 -0.71 -5.90 8.78
N ALA A 147 -1.46 -5.03 9.47
CA ALA A 147 -1.92 -5.30 10.82
C ALA A 147 -2.87 -6.51 10.86
N ARG A 148 -3.84 -6.59 9.94
CA ARG A 148 -4.73 -7.76 9.85
C ARG A 148 -4.00 -9.03 9.46
N MET A 149 -3.07 -8.96 8.51
CA MET A 149 -2.20 -10.10 8.16
C MET A 149 -1.43 -10.59 9.39
N LYS A 150 -0.88 -9.68 10.21
CA LYS A 150 -0.19 -10.07 11.46
C LYS A 150 -1.10 -10.79 12.45
N LEU A 151 -2.39 -10.43 12.51
CA LEU A 151 -3.37 -11.08 13.38
C LEU A 151 -3.75 -12.49 12.91
N THR A 152 -3.56 -12.84 11.63
CA THR A 152 -3.80 -14.21 11.15
C THR A 152 -2.69 -15.18 11.55
N PHE A 153 -1.52 -14.69 11.96
CA PHE A 153 -0.43 -15.56 12.43
C PHE A 153 -0.59 -15.93 13.91
N HIS A 154 -0.47 -17.22 14.22
CA HIS A 154 -0.21 -17.62 15.60
C HIS A 154 1.24 -17.27 15.95
N LYS A 155 1.44 -16.60 17.10
CA LYS A 155 2.77 -16.13 17.54
C LYS A 155 3.81 -17.25 17.58
N LYS A 156 3.42 -18.46 18.00
CA LYS A 156 4.29 -19.65 18.02
C LYS A 156 4.76 -20.05 16.62
N ASP A 157 3.85 -20.09 15.66
CA ASP A 157 4.14 -20.51 14.30
C ASP A 157 4.99 -19.47 13.55
N TYR A 158 4.82 -18.17 13.86
CA TYR A 158 5.68 -17.11 13.34
C TYR A 158 7.14 -17.27 13.81
N HIS A 159 7.35 -17.50 15.10
CA HIS A 159 8.70 -17.76 15.64
C HIS A 159 9.31 -19.01 15.00
N ARG A 160 8.51 -20.08 14.85
CA ARG A 160 8.98 -21.32 14.25
C ARG A 160 9.37 -21.17 12.78
N LEU A 161 8.58 -20.42 12.00
CA LEU A 161 8.91 -20.11 10.62
C LEU A 161 10.22 -19.31 10.51
N HIS A 162 10.45 -18.37 11.43
CA HIS A 162 11.68 -17.57 11.48
C HIS A 162 12.90 -18.44 11.81
N GLU A 163 12.81 -19.33 12.80
CA GLU A 163 13.85 -20.31 13.13
C GLU A 163 14.19 -21.20 11.93
N LEU A 164 13.18 -21.76 11.27
CA LEU A 164 13.37 -22.61 10.09
C LEU A 164 14.04 -21.84 8.94
N HIS A 165 13.73 -20.55 8.77
CA HIS A 165 14.38 -19.71 7.77
C HIS A 165 15.85 -19.45 8.07
N ILE A 166 16.21 -19.25 9.34
CA ILE A 166 17.61 -19.12 9.78
C ILE A 166 18.35 -20.43 9.52
N LEU A 167 17.78 -21.57 9.93
CA LEU A 167 18.37 -22.89 9.75
C LEU A 167 18.64 -23.21 8.26
N VAL A 168 17.72 -22.85 7.37
CA VAL A 168 17.88 -22.98 5.92
C VAL A 168 19.06 -22.16 5.39
N LYS A 169 19.27 -20.96 5.93
CA LYS A 169 20.39 -20.10 5.51
C LYS A 169 21.73 -20.56 6.07
N SER A 170 21.74 -21.19 7.23
CA SER A 170 22.96 -21.56 7.95
C SER A 170 23.46 -22.98 7.66
N HIS A 171 22.66 -23.86 7.06
CA HIS A 171 23.01 -25.29 6.90
C HIS A 171 22.90 -25.74 5.43
N HIS A 172 23.88 -26.51 4.96
CA HIS A 172 23.91 -27.06 3.61
C HIS A 172 23.04 -28.32 3.44
N GLU A 173 22.79 -29.07 4.51
CA GLU A 173 21.88 -30.22 4.50
C GLU A 173 20.79 -30.07 5.56
N LEU A 174 19.55 -29.91 5.11
CA LEU A 174 18.38 -29.80 6.00
C LEU A 174 17.77 -31.19 6.21
N GLN A 175 17.49 -31.53 7.47
CA GLN A 175 16.76 -32.76 7.75
C GLN A 175 15.38 -32.74 7.07
N PRO A 176 14.91 -33.88 6.50
CA PRO A 176 13.63 -33.96 5.80
C PRO A 176 12.44 -33.45 6.63
N ALA A 177 12.46 -33.68 7.94
CA ALA A 177 11.44 -33.20 8.87
C ALA A 177 11.34 -31.66 8.88
N PHE A 178 12.46 -30.94 8.82
CA PHE A 178 12.47 -29.47 8.78
C PHE A 178 11.95 -28.93 7.45
N ILE A 179 12.23 -29.63 6.35
CA ILE A 179 11.70 -29.27 5.03
C ILE A 179 10.18 -29.42 5.03
N GLN A 180 9.66 -30.55 5.54
CA GLN A 180 8.22 -30.80 5.65
C GLN A 180 7.53 -29.78 6.56
N GLU A 181 8.11 -29.47 7.72
CA GLU A 181 7.57 -28.48 8.65
C GLU A 181 7.55 -27.08 8.02
N ARG A 182 8.63 -26.69 7.33
CA ARG A 182 8.69 -25.42 6.58
C ARG A 182 7.63 -25.36 5.50
N LEU A 183 7.44 -26.43 4.72
CA LEU A 183 6.39 -26.51 3.70
C LEU A 183 5.00 -26.42 4.31
N HIS A 184 4.76 -27.10 5.44
CA HIS A 184 3.48 -27.04 6.15
C HIS A 184 3.16 -25.61 6.60
N LEU A 185 4.09 -24.94 7.29
CA LEU A 185 3.90 -23.57 7.76
C LEU A 185 3.82 -22.57 6.60
N HIS A 186 4.60 -22.77 5.54
CA HIS A 186 4.49 -21.99 4.31
C HIS A 186 3.10 -22.15 3.67
N ASN A 187 2.58 -23.37 3.61
CA ASN A 187 1.25 -23.59 3.06
C ASN A 187 0.15 -22.99 3.95
N LYS A 188 0.29 -23.14 5.27
CA LYS A 188 -0.64 -22.61 6.27
C LYS A 188 -0.71 -21.09 6.27
N TYR A 189 0.41 -20.39 6.03
CA TYR A 189 0.47 -18.93 6.21
C TYR A 189 0.78 -18.13 4.96
N ILE A 190 1.54 -18.66 4.02
CA ILE A 190 1.97 -17.93 2.83
C ILE A 190 1.10 -18.28 1.62
N THR A 191 0.57 -19.50 1.53
CA THR A 191 -0.39 -19.86 0.48
C THR A 191 -1.84 -19.81 0.92
N SER A 192 -2.12 -19.64 2.22
CA SER A 192 -3.50 -19.59 2.73
C SER A 192 -4.26 -18.39 2.17
N ALA A 193 -5.50 -18.62 1.76
CA ALA A 193 -6.39 -17.55 1.30
C ALA A 193 -6.68 -16.54 2.41
N GLU A 194 -6.66 -16.94 3.68
CA GLU A 194 -7.02 -16.08 4.82
C GLU A 194 -6.08 -14.89 4.95
N ILE A 195 -4.76 -15.10 4.79
CA ILE A 195 -3.77 -14.02 4.92
C ILE A 195 -3.87 -13.00 3.77
N TRP A 196 -4.30 -13.42 2.58
CA TRP A 196 -4.35 -12.54 1.41
C TRP A 196 -5.71 -11.84 1.28
N ASN A 197 -6.74 -12.35 1.95
CA ASN A 197 -8.11 -11.82 1.91
C ASN A 197 -8.50 -11.07 3.20
N VAL A 198 -7.52 -10.57 3.95
CA VAL A 198 -7.73 -9.87 5.23
C VAL A 198 -8.61 -8.62 5.13
N ASP A 199 -8.67 -7.99 3.96
CA ASP A 199 -9.57 -6.86 3.67
C ASP A 199 -11.05 -7.28 3.57
N MET A 200 -11.30 -8.58 3.37
CA MET A 200 -12.64 -9.17 3.32
C MET A 200 -13.06 -9.85 4.64
N MET A 201 -12.19 -9.83 5.64
CA MET A 201 -12.46 -10.37 6.97
C MET A 201 -12.91 -9.25 7.91
N ARG A 202 -14.09 -9.39 8.52
CA ARG A 202 -14.53 -8.47 9.58
C ARG A 202 -13.67 -8.65 10.82
N ARG A 203 -13.33 -7.55 11.50
CA ARG A 203 -12.74 -7.65 12.84
C ARG A 203 -13.79 -8.23 13.78
N ASN A 204 -13.46 -9.33 14.45
CA ASN A 204 -14.28 -9.82 15.55
C ASN A 204 -14.31 -8.72 16.61
N LYS A 205 -15.50 -8.19 16.93
CA LYS A 205 -15.72 -7.30 18.06
C LYS A 205 -15.25 -8.05 19.31
N ARG A 206 -14.10 -7.65 19.86
CA ARG A 206 -13.67 -8.07 21.19
C ARG A 206 -14.29 -7.15 22.22
#